data_AF-A0AB39YYZ7-F1
#
_entry.id   AF-A0AB39YYZ7-F1
#
_cell.length_a   1.000
_cell.length_b   1.000
_cell.length_c   1.000
_cell.angle_alpha   90.00
_cell.angle_beta   90.00
_cell.angle_gamma   90.00
#
_symmetry.space_group_name_H-M   'P 1'
#
loop_
_entity.id
_entity.type
_entity.pdbx_description
1 polymer ?
#
loop_
_entity_poly.entity_id
_entity_poly.type
_entity_poly.pdbx_seq_one_letter_code
_entity_poly.pdbx_strand_id
1 'polypeptide(L)'
;MCVCPPIVFKIALLLSIAANIALTSMEMYNNSDSKQVILTVNLVACFIALLFLALGIYGAIMNHIVIIRMLMIVLVVFCLFKIIMWIVCANLSPALSDAIIHIWFMVNTAASIICAVFVVIFWMRLHELTREFQLGY
;
A
#
# COMPACT_ATOMS: atom_id res chain seq x y z
N MET A 1 -27.12 -9.99 -2.59
CA MET A 1 -25.91 -9.26 -3.03
C MET A 1 -24.76 -10.25 -2.98
N CYS A 2 -24.07 -10.46 -4.10
CA CYS A 2 -23.28 -11.67 -4.39
C CYS A 2 -22.28 -12.02 -3.28
N VAL A 3 -22.47 -13.23 -2.75
CA VAL A 3 -21.68 -13.95 -1.75
C VAL A 3 -20.30 -14.28 -2.36
N CYS A 4 -19.45 -13.30 -2.61
CA CYS A 4 -18.02 -13.62 -2.69
C CYS A 4 -17.61 -14.07 -1.29
N PRO A 5 -17.06 -15.26 -1.05
CA PRO A 5 -16.71 -15.69 0.30
C PRO A 5 -15.73 -14.69 0.95
N PRO A 6 -15.87 -14.37 2.24
CA PRO A 6 -14.92 -13.50 2.93
C PRO A 6 -13.47 -14.03 2.83
N ILE A 7 -13.34 -15.34 2.63
CA ILE A 7 -12.08 -16.05 2.36
C ILE A 7 -11.43 -15.60 1.05
N VAL A 8 -12.19 -15.43 -0.04
CA VAL A 8 -11.64 -15.04 -1.35
C VAL A 8 -11.07 -13.62 -1.29
N PHE A 9 -11.77 -12.70 -0.63
CA PHE A 9 -11.27 -11.34 -0.41
C PHE A 9 -10.04 -11.29 0.48
N LYS A 10 -10.00 -12.11 1.53
CA LYS A 10 -8.84 -12.23 2.41
C LYS A 10 -7.61 -12.74 1.67
N ILE A 11 -7.76 -13.76 0.82
CA ILE A 11 -6.67 -14.29 -0.02
C ILE A 11 -6.20 -13.23 -1.02
N ALA A 12 -7.13 -12.54 -1.70
CA ALA A 12 -6.80 -11.47 -2.64
C ALA A 12 -6.04 -10.32 -1.96
N LEU A 13 -6.47 -9.92 -0.76
CA LEU A 13 -5.78 -8.90 0.03
C LEU A 13 -4.37 -9.34 0.43
N LEU A 14 -4.20 -10.56 0.93
CA LEU A 14 -2.89 -11.09 1.32
C LEU A 14 -1.92 -11.16 0.13
N LEU A 15 -2.41 -11.59 -1.05
CA LEU A 15 -1.63 -11.56 -2.29
C LEU A 15 -1.24 -10.13 -2.68
N SER A 16 -2.17 -9.17 -2.56
CA SER A 16 -1.90 -7.76 -2.86
C SER A 16 -0.87 -7.13 -1.91
N ILE A 17 -0.93 -7.46 -0.62
CA ILE A 17 0.06 -7.03 0.38
C ILE A 17 1.43 -7.65 0.07
N ALA A 18 1.48 -8.95 -0.22
CA ALA A 18 2.73 -9.64 -0.56
C ALA A 18 3.38 -9.06 -1.82
N ALA A 19 2.57 -8.78 -2.85
CA ALA A 19 3.04 -8.13 -4.08
C ALA A 19 3.60 -6.72 -3.80
N ASN A 20 2.94 -5.94 -2.94
CA ASN A 20 3.43 -4.61 -2.56
C ASN A 20 4.73 -4.66 -1.77
N ILE A 21 4.91 -5.65 -0.88
CA ILE A 21 6.16 -5.85 -0.17
C ILE A 21 7.30 -6.13 -1.17
N ALA A 22 7.07 -7.02 -2.14
CA ALA A 22 8.06 -7.34 -3.16
C ALA A 22 8.39 -6.15 -4.07
N LEU A 23 7.40 -5.38 -4.49
CA LEU A 23 7.61 -4.21 -5.34
C LEU A 23 8.30 -3.07 -4.58
N THR A 24 7.91 -2.85 -3.33
CA THR A 24 8.53 -1.81 -2.49
C THR A 24 9.98 -2.16 -2.16
N SER A 25 10.29 -3.42 -1.86
CA SER A 25 11.67 -3.85 -1.63
C SER A 25 12.53 -3.76 -2.91
N MET A 26 11.97 -4.11 -4.07
CA MET A 26 12.67 -3.97 -5.35
C MET A 26 12.95 -2.51 -5.70
N GLU A 27 12.00 -1.62 -5.44
CA GLU A 27 12.23 -0.18 -5.61
C GLU A 27 13.30 0.35 -4.65
N MET A 28 13.31 -0.12 -3.39
CA MET A 28 14.36 0.26 -2.44
C MET A 28 15.74 -0.20 -2.88
N TYR A 29 15.85 -1.44 -3.38
CA TYR A 29 17.09 -1.99 -3.90
C TYR A 29 17.64 -1.13 -5.05
N ASN A 30 16.82 -0.82 -6.06
CA ASN A 30 17.25 -0.04 -7.22
C ASN A 30 17.62 1.42 -6.89
N ASN A 31 17.05 1.98 -5.83
CA ASN A 31 17.31 3.36 -5.44
C ASN A 31 18.37 3.49 -4.32
N SER A 32 18.91 2.37 -3.82
CA SER A 32 19.79 2.35 -2.64
C SER A 32 21.11 3.10 -2.82
N ASP A 33 21.67 3.12 -4.03
CA ASP A 33 22.93 3.80 -4.34
C ASP A 33 22.76 5.29 -4.68
N SER A 34 21.53 5.79 -4.73
CA SER A 34 21.28 7.18 -5.12
C SER A 34 21.62 8.17 -4.01
N LYS A 35 22.45 9.17 -4.34
CA LYS A 35 22.82 10.28 -3.45
C LYS A 35 21.82 11.44 -3.49
N GLN A 36 20.74 11.33 -4.28
CA GLN A 36 19.76 12.41 -4.39
C GLN A 36 18.84 12.42 -3.17
N VAL A 37 18.74 13.58 -2.50
CA VAL A 37 17.93 13.78 -1.28
C VAL A 37 16.49 13.30 -1.46
N ILE A 38 15.89 13.59 -2.62
CA ILE A 38 14.50 13.21 -2.94
C ILE A 38 14.32 11.68 -2.98
N LEU A 39 15.29 10.95 -3.53
CA LEU A 39 15.26 9.48 -3.53
C LEU A 39 15.49 8.90 -2.12
N THR A 40 16.31 9.55 -1.29
CA THR A 40 16.45 9.19 0.13
C THR A 40 15.13 9.35 0.90
N VAL A 41 14.38 10.44 0.66
CA VAL A 41 13.05 10.64 1.29
C VAL A 41 12.07 9.54 0.85
N ASN A 42 12.09 9.16 -0.43
CA ASN A 42 11.28 8.05 -0.94
C ASN A 42 11.67 6.70 -0.31
N LEU A 43 12.96 6.42 -0.14
CA LEU A 43 13.42 5.21 0.57
C LEU A 43 12.88 5.13 2.00
N VAL A 44 12.90 6.25 2.73
CA VAL A 44 12.34 6.32 4.09
C VAL A 44 10.83 6.07 4.08
N ALA A 45 10.09 6.69 3.15
CA ALA A 45 8.66 6.45 3.00
C ALA A 45 8.33 4.99 2.66
N CYS A 46 9.10 4.37 1.75
CA CYS A 46 9.00 2.96 1.40
C CYS A 46 9.28 2.04 2.59
N PHE A 47 10.29 2.34 3.40
CA PHE A 47 10.60 1.59 4.62
C PHE A 47 9.45 1.65 5.64
N ILE A 48 8.88 2.84 5.87
CA ILE A 48 7.71 3.00 6.74
C ILE A 48 6.53 2.18 6.20
N ALA A 49 6.25 2.27 4.90
CA ALA A 49 5.17 1.50 4.27
C ALA A 49 5.37 -0.02 4.42
N LEU A 50 6.61 -0.52 4.28
CA LEU A 50 6.93 -1.94 4.50
C LEU A 50 6.60 -2.42 5.91
N LEU A 51 6.91 -1.64 6.94
CA LEU A 51 6.57 -1.99 8.33
C LEU A 51 5.06 -2.12 8.52
N PHE A 52 4.29 -1.18 7.98
CA PHE A 52 2.83 -1.24 8.06
C PHE A 52 2.24 -2.36 7.21
N LEU A 53 2.79 -2.65 6.02
CA LEU A 53 2.39 -3.80 5.20
C LEU A 53 2.60 -5.12 5.96
N ALA A 54 3.72 -5.27 6.66
CA ALA A 54 3.98 -6.45 7.50
C ALA A 54 2.96 -6.57 8.65
N LEU A 55 2.66 -5.47 9.35
CA LEU A 55 1.56 -5.43 10.33
C LEU A 55 0.19 -5.72 9.69
N GLY A 56 0.01 -5.32 8.44
CA GLY A 56 -1.16 -5.59 7.63
C GLY A 56 -1.44 -7.07 7.41
N ILE A 57 -0.40 -7.89 7.21
CA ILE A 57 -0.52 -9.35 7.14
C ILE A 57 -1.12 -9.89 8.45
N TYR A 58 -0.56 -9.47 9.58
CA TYR A 58 -1.08 -9.87 10.90
C TYR A 58 -2.53 -9.41 11.10
N GLY A 59 -2.83 -8.15 10.76
CA GLY A 59 -4.19 -7.60 10.83
C GLY A 59 -5.19 -8.36 9.96
N ALA A 60 -4.79 -8.77 8.76
CA ALA A 60 -5.63 -9.53 7.84
C ALA A 60 -5.85 -10.97 8.32
N ILE A 61 -4.83 -11.62 8.89
CA ILE A 61 -4.94 -12.99 9.44
C ILE A 61 -5.84 -13.01 10.67
N MET A 62 -5.60 -12.12 11.64
CA MET A 62 -6.34 -12.06 12.91
C MET A 62 -7.65 -11.27 12.82
N ASN A 63 -7.99 -10.72 11.65
CA ASN A 63 -9.16 -9.86 11.42
C ASN A 63 -9.22 -8.66 12.40
N HIS A 64 -8.07 -8.11 12.80
CA HIS A 64 -8.00 -6.95 13.70
C HIS A 64 -8.35 -5.67 12.94
N ILE A 65 -9.61 -5.22 13.10
CA ILE A 65 -10.17 -4.06 12.40
C ILE A 65 -9.34 -2.79 12.60
N VAL A 66 -8.80 -2.56 13.81
CA VAL A 66 -7.97 -1.40 14.12
C VAL A 66 -6.69 -1.39 13.29
N ILE A 67 -6.01 -2.54 13.15
CA ILE A 67 -4.77 -2.66 12.37
C ILE A 67 -5.05 -2.45 10.89
N ILE A 68 -6.13 -3.04 10.37
CA ILE A 68 -6.55 -2.84 8.97
C ILE A 68 -6.90 -1.38 8.69
N ARG A 69 -7.58 -0.70 9.62
CA ARG A 69 -7.89 0.74 9.50
C ARG A 69 -6.62 1.60 9.49
N MET A 70 -5.64 1.28 10.33
CA MET A 70 -4.35 1.98 10.34
C MET A 70 -3.59 1.75 9.03
N LEU A 71 -3.55 0.50 8.53
CA LEU A 71 -2.96 0.17 7.23
C LEU A 71 -3.61 0.96 6.09
N MET A 72 -4.94 1.10 6.10
CA MET A 72 -5.67 1.88 5.11
C MET A 72 -5.19 3.34 5.07
N ILE A 73 -5.12 3.98 6.24
CA ILE A 73 -4.69 5.39 6.35
C ILE A 73 -3.25 5.53 5.85
N VAL A 74 -2.36 4.65 6.28
CA VAL A 74 -0.95 4.68 5.86
C VAL A 74 -0.80 4.51 4.35
N LEU A 75 -1.51 3.55 3.75
CA LEU A 75 -1.46 3.33 2.30
C LEU A 75 -1.99 4.53 1.51
N VAL A 76 -3.07 5.17 1.97
CA VAL A 76 -3.59 6.38 1.33
C VAL A 76 -2.58 7.52 1.41
N VAL A 77 -1.99 7.78 2.58
CA VAL A 77 -0.96 8.81 2.76
C VAL A 77 0.27 8.51 1.89
N PHE A 78 0.70 7.24 1.84
CA PHE A 78 1.82 6.80 1.02
C PHE A 78 1.56 6.99 -0.48
N CYS A 79 0.36 6.64 -0.96
CA CYS A 79 -0.04 6.88 -2.35
C CYS A 79 -0.08 8.37 -2.70
N LEU A 80 -0.63 9.21 -1.82
CA LEU A 80 -0.65 10.66 -2.01
C LEU A 80 0.78 11.22 -2.07
N PHE A 81 1.65 10.79 -1.15
CA PHE A 81 3.06 11.17 -1.16
C PHE A 81 3.74 10.80 -2.49
N LYS A 82 3.54 9.58 -2.99
CA LYS A 82 4.09 9.11 -4.27
C LYS A 82 3.60 9.93 -5.46
N ILE A 83 2.31 10.23 -5.52
CA ILE A 83 1.73 11.04 -6.60
C ILE A 83 2.28 12.47 -6.56
N ILE A 84 2.36 13.09 -5.38
CA ILE A 84 2.95 14.43 -5.21
C ILE A 84 4.41 14.42 -5.65
N MET A 85 5.18 13.42 -5.20
CA MET A 85 6.58 13.26 -5.58
C MET A 85 6.72 13.12 -7.10
N TRP A 86 5.85 12.34 -7.74
CA TRP A 86 5.82 12.18 -9.20
C TRP A 86 5.64 13.52 -9.91
N ILE A 87 4.61 14.28 -9.51
CA ILE A 87 4.30 15.58 -10.12
C ILE A 87 5.44 16.58 -9.90
N VAL A 88 5.93 16.71 -8.66
CA VAL A 88 6.99 17.68 -8.34
C VAL A 88 8.27 17.39 -9.12
N CYS A 89 8.69 16.14 -9.16
CA CYS A 89 9.97 15.79 -9.77
C CYS A 89 9.93 15.79 -11.30
N ALA A 90 8.79 15.48 -11.90
CA ALA A 90 8.58 15.64 -13.34
C ALA A 90 8.71 17.11 -13.77
N ASN A 91 8.40 18.07 -12.89
CA ASN A 91 8.46 19.51 -13.19
C ASN A 91 9.77 20.20 -12.76
N LEU A 92 10.57 19.59 -11.87
CA LEU A 92 11.73 20.25 -11.27
C LEU A 92 13.00 20.11 -12.12
N SER A 93 13.31 18.90 -12.61
CA SER A 93 14.53 18.64 -13.38
C SER A 93 14.45 17.34 -14.19
N PRO A 94 14.94 17.32 -15.44
CA PRO A 94 14.91 16.12 -16.29
C PRO A 94 15.67 14.93 -15.69
N ALA A 95 16.79 15.17 -14.99
CA ALA A 95 17.56 14.10 -14.33
C ALA A 95 16.80 13.44 -13.16
N LEU A 96 15.88 14.17 -12.52
CA LEU A 96 14.99 13.63 -11.49
C LEU A 96 13.77 12.93 -12.11
N SER A 97 13.30 13.47 -13.24
CA SER A 97 12.22 12.90 -14.03
C SER A 97 12.57 11.47 -14.47
N ASP A 98 13.80 11.21 -14.92
CA ASP A 98 14.22 9.87 -15.35
C ASP A 98 14.20 8.82 -14.22
N ALA A 99 14.56 9.21 -12.99
CA ALA A 99 14.52 8.33 -11.83
C ALA A 99 13.09 7.95 -11.40
N ILE A 100 12.11 8.83 -11.68
CA ILE A 100 10.73 8.69 -11.23
C ILE A 100 9.80 8.17 -12.32
N ILE A 101 10.20 8.31 -13.58
CA ILE A 101 9.62 7.57 -14.72
C ILE A 101 10.09 6.11 -14.71
N HIS A 102 11.07 5.76 -13.89
CA HIS A 102 11.55 4.40 -13.77
C HIS A 102 10.40 3.42 -13.47
N ILE A 103 10.37 2.32 -14.21
CA ILE A 103 9.23 1.38 -14.21
C ILE A 103 8.88 0.87 -12.82
N TRP A 104 9.87 0.66 -11.95
CA TRP A 104 9.67 0.23 -10.56
C TRP A 104 8.91 1.25 -9.72
N PHE A 105 9.14 2.56 -9.89
CA PHE A 105 8.41 3.60 -9.18
C PHE A 105 6.94 3.62 -9.62
N MET A 106 6.67 3.57 -10.93
CA MET A 106 5.32 3.55 -11.48
C MET A 106 4.53 2.30 -11.06
N VAL A 107 5.15 1.12 -11.21
CA VAL A 107 4.51 -0.16 -10.88
C VAL A 107 4.24 -0.27 -9.38
N ASN A 108 5.17 0.17 -8.52
CA ASN A 108 4.93 0.18 -7.08
C ASN A 108 3.81 1.16 -6.69
N THR A 109 3.78 2.35 -7.31
CA THR A 109 2.71 3.34 -7.08
C THR A 109 1.35 2.76 -7.48
N ALA A 110 1.25 2.17 -8.67
CA ALA A 110 0.01 1.53 -9.13
C ALA A 110 -0.41 0.36 -8.23
N ALA A 111 0.53 -0.51 -7.83
CA ALA A 111 0.26 -1.63 -6.93
C ALA A 111 -0.19 -1.16 -5.54
N SER A 112 0.36 -0.06 -5.03
CA SER A 112 -0.01 0.53 -3.74
C SER A 112 -1.44 1.06 -3.77
N ILE A 113 -1.85 1.71 -4.87
CA ILE A 113 -3.22 2.18 -5.08
C ILE A 113 -4.19 1.00 -5.11
N ILE A 114 -3.85 -0.06 -5.85
CA ILE A 114 -4.67 -1.29 -5.92
C ILE A 114 -4.81 -1.93 -4.53
N CYS A 115 -3.72 -2.01 -3.76
CA CYS A 115 -3.74 -2.54 -2.40
C CYS A 115 -4.58 -1.68 -1.46
N ALA A 116 -4.51 -0.35 -1.57
CA ALA A 116 -5.35 0.54 -0.79
C ALA A 116 -6.84 0.26 -1.05
N VAL A 117 -7.24 0.05 -2.32
CA VAL A 117 -8.61 -0.32 -2.68
C VAL A 117 -9.02 -1.66 -2.06
N PHE A 118 -8.17 -2.69 -2.14
CA PHE A 118 -8.47 -3.98 -1.50
C PHE A 118 -8.59 -3.88 0.02
N VAL A 119 -7.74 -3.08 0.67
CA VAL A 119 -7.81 -2.83 2.12
C VAL A 119 -9.12 -2.14 2.49
N VAL A 120 -9.55 -1.12 1.73
CA VAL A 120 -10.82 -0.42 1.95
C VAL A 120 -12.01 -1.39 1.83
N ILE A 121 -12.03 -2.20 0.77
CA ILE A 121 -13.11 -3.18 0.56
C ILE A 121 -13.15 -4.22 1.68
N PHE A 122 -11.98 -4.74 2.09
CA PHE A 122 -11.88 -5.70 3.19
C PHE A 122 -12.31 -5.09 4.52
N TRP A 123 -11.95 -3.83 4.77
CA TRP A 123 -12.36 -3.10 5.96
C TRP A 123 -13.88 -2.89 6.04
N MET A 124 -14.50 -2.41 4.95
CA MET A 124 -15.95 -2.25 4.88
C MET A 124 -16.67 -3.57 5.18
N ARG A 125 -16.14 -4.66 4.63
CA ARG A 125 -16.69 -6.00 4.85
C ARG A 125 -16.54 -6.50 6.29
N LEU A 126 -15.36 -6.31 6.92
CA LEU A 126 -15.17 -6.65 8.33
C LEU A 126 -16.08 -5.81 9.24
N HIS A 127 -16.29 -4.55 8.89
CA HIS A 127 -17.20 -3.67 9.62
C HIS A 127 -18.65 -4.14 9.53
N GLU A 128 -19.12 -4.55 8.35
CA GLU A 128 -20.46 -5.16 8.18
C GLU A 128 -20.64 -6.42 9.01
N LEU A 129 -19.69 -7.36 8.94
CA LEU A 129 -19.71 -8.59 9.74
C LEU A 129 -19.79 -8.30 11.24
N THR A 130 -19.00 -7.34 11.72
CA THR A 130 -18.99 -6.96 13.14
C THR A 130 -20.33 -6.36 13.56
N ARG A 131 -20.96 -5.57 12.67
CA ARG A 131 -22.28 -4.98 12.92
C ARG A 131 -23.38 -6.03 12.94
N GLU A 132 -23.35 -7.02 12.05
CA GLU A 132 -24.30 -8.15 12.05
C GLU A 132 -24.21 -8.94 13.35
N PHE A 133 -22.98 -9.27 13.82
CA PHE A 133 -22.77 -9.93 15.11
C PHE A 133 -23.30 -9.13 16.30
N GLN A 134 -23.14 -7.79 16.30
CA GLN A 134 -23.67 -6.94 17.37
C GLN A 134 -25.20 -6.82 17.35
N LEU A 135 -25.83 -6.99 16.18
CA LEU A 135 -27.27 -6.93 16.02
C LEU A 135 -27.97 -8.29 16.27
N GLY A 136 -27.21 -9.36 16.52
CA GLY A 136 -27.74 -10.67 16.92
C GLY A 136 -28.40 -11.47 15.80
N TYR A 137 -28.04 -11.20 14.54
CA TYR A 137 -28.47 -11.99 13.38
C TYR A 137 -27.53 -13.17 13.09
#